data_AF-A0A958Q6B9-F1
#
_entry.id   AF-A0A958Q6B9-F1
#
_cell.length_a   1.000
_cell.length_b   1.000
_cell.length_c   1.000
_cell.angle_alpha   90.00
_cell.angle_beta   90.00
_cell.angle_gamma   90.00
#
_symmetry.space_group_name_H-M   'P 1'
#
loop_
_entity.id
_entity.type
_entity.pdbx_description
1 polymer ?
#
loop_
_entity_poly.entity_id
_entity_poly.type
_entity_poly.pdbx_seq_one_letter_code
_entity_poly.pdbx_strand_id
1 'polypeptide(L)'
;MNIEHFLSHIDASAKELRDLHPQEVLLLHHNDTDGLTSGAILHATFERHGIPLRSYCLEKPYPPVLSHILQDPALSPNTILLFADFGSGMLPTIDKLNVSHLPIFILDHHTIESSSSANIKLVNCRTFDICGSRQCSASTICSLFAQSFSKHNEDLLTLGLLGAYGDSQYLSDGSFEGLNGLLFQKTLSAGTVSFDNTLRMTIGQSYPASSLKEWLDHLGSIG
;
A
#
# COMPACT_ATOMS: atom_id res chain seq x y z
N MET A 1 -17.07 -14.62 -1.00
CA MET A 1 -16.06 -15.69 -1.16
C MET A 1 -14.66 -15.12 -1.42
N ASN A 2 -14.30 -14.63 -2.62
CA ASN A 2 -12.91 -14.17 -2.88
C ASN A 2 -12.50 -12.88 -2.14
N ILE A 3 -13.35 -11.85 -2.15
CA ILE A 3 -13.09 -10.59 -1.41
C ILE A 3 -12.95 -10.84 0.09
N GLU A 4 -13.83 -11.63 0.69
CA GLU A 4 -13.78 -11.96 2.13
C GLU A 4 -12.52 -12.75 2.50
N HIS A 5 -12.10 -13.69 1.65
CA HIS A 5 -10.84 -14.41 1.84
C HIS A 5 -9.63 -13.46 1.75
N PHE A 6 -9.63 -12.52 0.80
CA PHE A 6 -8.56 -11.54 0.70
C PHE A 6 -8.55 -10.56 1.88
N LEU A 7 -9.70 -10.10 2.36
CA LEU A 7 -9.80 -9.31 3.59
C LEU A 7 -9.27 -10.07 4.80
N SER A 8 -9.61 -11.36 4.93
CA SER A 8 -9.06 -12.22 5.99
C SER A 8 -7.55 -12.38 5.87
N HIS A 9 -7.01 -12.43 4.65
CA HIS A 9 -5.56 -12.47 4.40
C HIS A 9 -4.86 -11.16 4.76
N ILE A 10 -5.48 -10.02 4.47
CA ILE A 10 -5.01 -8.70 4.92
C ILE A 10 -4.99 -8.64 6.45
N ASP A 11 -6.07 -9.05 7.11
CA ASP A 11 -6.18 -9.09 8.58
C ASP A 11 -5.09 -9.97 9.21
N ALA A 12 -4.91 -11.18 8.69
CA ALA A 12 -3.90 -12.12 9.15
C ALA A 12 -2.48 -11.55 8.95
N SER A 13 -2.21 -10.93 7.81
CA SER A 13 -0.90 -10.33 7.49
C SER A 13 -0.59 -9.13 8.39
N ALA A 14 -1.57 -8.27 8.66
CA ALA A 14 -1.41 -7.14 9.59
C ALA A 14 -1.15 -7.61 11.02
N LYS A 15 -1.88 -8.65 11.46
CA LYS A 15 -1.65 -9.28 12.77
C LYS A 15 -0.25 -9.90 12.84
N GLU A 16 0.16 -10.64 11.81
CA GLU A 16 1.48 -11.27 11.75
C GLU A 16 2.60 -10.23 11.84
N LEU A 17 2.53 -9.14 11.06
CA LEU A 17 3.50 -8.05 11.14
C LEU A 17 3.59 -7.46 12.54
N ARG A 18 2.43 -7.24 13.19
CA ARG A 18 2.37 -6.72 14.57
C ARG A 18 3.00 -7.67 15.58
N ASP A 19 2.73 -8.97 15.45
CA ASP A 19 3.21 -10.00 16.39
C ASP A 19 4.71 -10.29 16.24
N LEU A 20 5.35 -9.86 15.15
CA LEU A 20 6.81 -9.88 15.00
C LEU A 20 7.52 -8.84 15.88
N HIS A 21 6.78 -7.88 16.47
CA HIS A 21 7.32 -6.81 17.32
C HIS A 21 8.55 -6.12 16.68
N PRO A 22 8.42 -5.58 15.46
CA PRO A 22 9.55 -5.01 14.74
C PRO A 22 10.22 -3.89 15.54
N GLN A 23 11.55 -3.87 15.53
CA GLN A 23 12.29 -2.71 16.04
C GLN A 23 12.29 -1.56 15.04
N GLU A 24 12.12 -1.88 13.77
CA GLU A 24 12.11 -0.95 12.66
C GLU A 24 11.32 -1.52 11.49
N VAL A 25 10.67 -0.64 10.71
CA VAL A 25 10.15 -0.96 9.38
C VAL A 25 10.94 -0.18 8.34
N LEU A 26 11.48 -0.88 7.36
CA LEU A 26 12.06 -0.30 6.16
C LEU A 26 11.01 -0.36 5.04
N LEU A 27 10.40 0.79 4.75
CA LEU A 27 9.33 0.94 3.78
C LEU A 27 9.90 1.37 2.42
N LEU A 28 9.59 0.64 1.36
CA LEU A 28 9.86 1.02 -0.02
C LEU A 28 8.52 1.16 -0.75
N HIS A 29 8.27 2.30 -1.39
CA HIS A 29 7.01 2.53 -2.09
C HIS A 29 7.20 3.29 -3.40
N HIS A 30 6.23 3.13 -4.31
CA HIS A 30 6.23 3.82 -5.61
C HIS A 30 6.01 5.33 -5.46
N ASN A 31 6.32 6.10 -6.51
CA ASN A 31 6.34 7.57 -6.47
C ASN A 31 5.18 8.26 -7.19
N ASP A 32 4.17 7.51 -7.65
CA ASP A 32 2.92 8.09 -8.15
C ASP A 32 1.88 8.22 -7.03
N THR A 33 0.67 8.64 -7.38
CA THR A 33 -0.42 8.80 -6.41
C THR A 33 -0.75 7.51 -5.65
N ASP A 34 -0.72 6.32 -6.26
CA ASP A 34 -1.03 5.06 -5.57
C ASP A 34 0.09 4.70 -4.58
N GLY A 35 1.34 4.81 -5.00
CA GLY A 35 2.52 4.58 -4.18
C GLY A 35 2.70 5.58 -3.03
N LEU A 36 2.54 6.88 -3.30
CA LEU A 36 2.66 7.94 -2.29
C LEU A 36 1.59 7.83 -1.22
N THR A 37 0.34 7.57 -1.61
CA THR A 37 -0.75 7.38 -0.63
C THR A 37 -0.53 6.09 0.17
N SER A 38 -0.11 5.00 -0.47
CA SER A 38 0.31 3.76 0.21
C SER A 38 1.41 4.03 1.25
N GLY A 39 2.45 4.76 0.86
CA GLY A 39 3.54 5.14 1.73
C GLY A 39 3.08 5.98 2.92
N ALA A 40 2.26 7.01 2.68
CA ALA A 40 1.70 7.88 3.71
C ALA A 40 0.82 7.12 4.71
N ILE A 41 -0.02 6.20 4.23
CA ILE A 41 -0.89 5.36 5.07
C ILE A 41 -0.04 4.49 6.01
N LEU A 42 0.97 3.81 5.47
CA LEU A 42 1.83 2.92 6.23
C LEU A 42 2.71 3.72 7.21
N HIS A 43 3.27 4.84 6.78
CA HIS A 43 4.04 5.74 7.64
C HIS A 43 3.21 6.20 8.84
N ALA A 44 2.01 6.75 8.62
CA ALA A 44 1.13 7.19 9.70
C ALA A 44 0.74 6.03 10.63
N THR A 45 0.54 4.84 10.08
CA THR A 45 0.22 3.63 10.87
C THR A 45 1.33 3.29 11.84
N PHE A 46 2.58 3.19 11.37
CA PHE A 46 3.72 2.80 12.20
C PHE A 46 4.11 3.90 13.19
N GLU A 47 4.05 5.17 12.77
CA GLU A 47 4.27 6.33 13.65
C GLU A 47 3.30 6.32 14.84
N ARG A 48 2.00 6.11 14.59
CA ARG A 48 0.97 6.00 15.65
C ARG A 48 1.24 4.87 16.65
N HIS A 49 2.00 3.86 16.25
CA HIS A 49 2.33 2.70 17.08
C HIS A 49 3.74 2.80 17.68
N GLY A 50 4.44 3.93 17.48
CA GLY A 50 5.79 4.13 17.99
C GLY A 50 6.83 3.17 17.40
N ILE A 51 6.58 2.65 16.20
CA ILE A 51 7.51 1.77 15.49
C ILE A 51 8.39 2.68 14.59
N PRO A 52 9.71 2.73 14.82
CA PRO A 52 10.63 3.47 13.95
C PRO A 52 10.49 3.03 12.50
N LEU A 53 10.50 4.00 11.58
CA LEU A 53 10.35 3.74 10.16
C LEU A 53 11.36 4.55 9.35
N ARG A 54 12.01 3.88 8.39
CA ARG A 54 12.77 4.49 7.31
C ARG A 54 12.03 4.22 6.01
N SER A 55 11.87 5.23 5.15
CA SER A 55 11.17 5.08 3.88
C SER A 55 12.00 5.52 2.68
N TYR A 56 11.87 4.80 1.57
CA TYR A 56 12.39 5.15 0.26
C TYR A 56 11.26 5.19 -0.77
N CYS A 57 11.04 6.38 -1.33
CA CYS A 57 10.16 6.59 -2.47
C CYS A 57 10.95 6.32 -3.76
N LEU A 58 10.50 5.38 -4.59
CA LEU A 58 11.23 4.95 -5.78
C LEU A 58 10.32 4.96 -7.01
N GLU A 59 10.78 5.54 -8.12
CA GLU A 59 10.09 5.38 -9.43
C GLU A 59 10.11 3.92 -9.87
N LYS A 60 11.25 3.23 -9.69
CA LYS A 60 11.36 1.80 -9.98
C LYS A 60 12.28 1.10 -8.99
N PRO A 61 11.95 -0.14 -8.59
CA PRO A 61 12.78 -0.96 -7.72
C PRO A 61 13.95 -1.61 -8.48
N TYR A 62 14.86 -0.80 -9.03
CA TYR A 62 16.01 -1.31 -9.78
C TYR A 62 16.93 -2.17 -8.87
N PRO A 63 17.39 -3.35 -9.31
CA PRO A 63 18.17 -4.25 -8.46
C PRO A 63 19.41 -3.62 -7.79
N PRO A 64 20.21 -2.74 -8.44
CA PRO A 64 21.32 -2.08 -7.77
C PRO A 64 20.88 -1.16 -6.61
N VAL A 65 19.74 -0.47 -6.77
CA VAL A 65 19.15 0.40 -5.73
C VAL A 65 18.65 -0.45 -4.57
N LEU A 66 17.89 -1.50 -4.86
CA LEU A 66 17.44 -2.45 -3.84
C LEU A 66 18.61 -3.10 -3.11
N SER A 67 19.67 -3.51 -3.82
CA SER A 67 20.86 -4.09 -3.21
C SER A 67 21.52 -3.12 -2.23
N HIS A 68 21.58 -1.83 -2.55
CA HIS A 68 22.16 -0.83 -1.66
C HIS A 68 21.31 -0.62 -0.41
N ILE A 69 19.98 -0.55 -0.56
CA ILE A 69 19.04 -0.31 0.54
C ILE A 69 18.94 -1.54 1.46
N LEU A 70 18.74 -2.73 0.89
CA LEU A 70 18.49 -3.96 1.67
C LEU A 70 19.73 -4.53 2.36
N GLN A 71 20.92 -4.11 1.93
CA GLN A 71 22.20 -4.54 2.51
C GLN A 71 22.85 -3.42 3.35
N ASP A 72 22.07 -2.39 3.72
CA ASP A 72 22.54 -1.34 4.60
C ASP A 72 22.93 -1.93 5.97
N PRO A 73 24.22 -1.83 6.39
CA PRO A 73 24.67 -2.36 7.67
C PRO A 73 24.03 -1.65 8.89
N ALA A 74 23.34 -0.53 8.69
CA ALA A 74 22.58 0.15 9.75
C ALA A 74 21.19 -0.48 10.01
N LEU A 75 20.74 -1.46 9.21
CA LEU A 75 19.48 -2.18 9.47
C LEU A 75 19.58 -3.01 10.75
N SER A 76 18.57 -2.88 11.61
CA SER A 76 18.45 -3.75 12.79
C SER A 76 18.21 -5.20 12.36
N PRO A 77 18.74 -6.20 13.10
CA PRO A 77 18.40 -7.61 12.88
C PRO A 77 16.91 -7.93 12.99
N ASN A 78 16.11 -7.06 13.62
CA ASN A 78 14.64 -7.19 13.72
C ASN A 78 13.90 -6.13 12.90
N THR A 79 14.43 -5.81 11.72
CA THR A 79 13.79 -4.93 10.74
C THR A 79 12.81 -5.74 9.88
N ILE A 80 11.63 -5.18 9.62
CA ILE A 80 10.72 -5.71 8.60
C ILE A 80 10.89 -4.92 7.31
N LEU A 81 11.10 -5.64 6.20
CA LEU A 81 11.14 -5.06 4.86
C LEU A 81 9.71 -4.98 4.31
N LEU A 82 9.20 -3.78 4.08
CA LEU A 82 7.84 -3.55 3.64
C LEU A 82 7.83 -2.86 2.27
N PHE A 83 7.29 -3.55 1.27
CA PHE A 83 7.15 -3.02 -0.09
C PHE A 83 5.68 -2.66 -0.32
N ALA A 84 5.44 -1.47 -0.87
CA ALA A 84 4.10 -1.01 -1.22
C ALA A 84 4.05 -0.55 -2.67
N ASP A 85 3.04 -0.99 -3.40
CA ASP A 85 2.80 -0.63 -4.81
C ASP A 85 3.89 -1.07 -5.82
N PHE A 86 4.76 -1.98 -5.39
CA PHE A 86 5.60 -2.78 -6.27
C PHE A 86 6.14 -4.01 -5.54
N GLY A 87 6.84 -4.86 -6.28
CA GLY A 87 7.61 -6.00 -5.76
C GLY A 87 7.05 -7.35 -6.18
N SER A 88 5.75 -7.46 -6.48
CA SER A 88 5.12 -8.72 -6.95
C SER A 88 5.74 -9.26 -8.23
N GLY A 89 6.19 -8.36 -9.10
CA GLY A 89 6.83 -8.69 -10.36
C GLY A 89 8.33 -8.99 -10.26
N MET A 90 8.89 -9.13 -9.06
CA MET A 90 10.34 -9.37 -8.87
C MET A 90 10.67 -10.15 -7.58
N LEU A 91 9.75 -10.99 -7.11
CA LEU A 91 9.90 -11.76 -5.89
C LEU A 91 11.24 -12.52 -5.79
N PRO A 92 11.73 -13.22 -6.84
CA PRO A 92 13.01 -13.92 -6.76
C PRO A 92 14.20 -12.97 -6.58
N THR A 93 14.11 -11.76 -7.15
CA THR A 93 15.17 -10.75 -7.02
C THR A 93 15.19 -10.18 -5.61
N ILE A 94 14.04 -9.82 -5.04
CA ILE A 94 13.94 -9.32 -3.67
C ILE A 94 14.46 -10.38 -2.68
N ASP A 95 14.03 -11.63 -2.83
CA ASP A 95 14.46 -12.74 -1.97
C ASP A 95 15.98 -12.94 -2.02
N LYS A 96 16.56 -12.92 -3.23
CA LYS A 96 18.01 -13.05 -3.43
C LYS A 96 18.81 -11.89 -2.83
N LEU A 97 18.29 -10.67 -2.90
CA LEU A 97 18.98 -9.48 -2.40
C LEU A 97 18.91 -9.36 -0.87
N ASN A 98 17.90 -9.95 -0.24
CA ASN A 98 17.72 -10.00 1.22
C ASN A 98 18.65 -11.03 1.89
N VAL A 99 19.96 -10.80 1.82
CA VAL A 99 20.99 -11.67 2.39
C VAL A 99 20.91 -11.81 3.92
N SER A 100 20.29 -10.84 4.58
CA SER A 100 20.06 -10.82 6.04
C SER A 100 18.85 -11.65 6.47
N HIS A 101 18.11 -12.24 5.53
CA HIS A 101 16.92 -13.05 5.77
C HIS A 101 15.86 -12.34 6.64
N LEU A 102 15.76 -11.03 6.51
CA LEU A 102 14.75 -10.23 7.21
C LEU A 102 13.34 -10.63 6.73
N PRO A 103 12.30 -10.55 7.58
CA PRO A 103 10.92 -10.76 7.14
C PRO A 103 10.53 -9.75 6.06
N ILE A 104 9.88 -10.21 4.99
CA ILE A 104 9.43 -9.35 3.88
C ILE A 104 7.90 -9.37 3.79
N PHE A 105 7.31 -8.19 3.71
CA PHE A 105 5.89 -7.98 3.38
C PHE A 105 5.79 -7.18 2.09
N ILE A 106 4.91 -7.61 1.18
CA ILE A 106 4.67 -6.93 -0.10
C ILE A 106 3.17 -6.69 -0.24
N LEU A 107 2.76 -5.42 -0.21
CA LEU A 107 1.38 -4.96 -0.34
C LEU A 107 1.23 -4.32 -1.72
N ASP A 108 0.70 -5.08 -2.66
CA ASP A 108 0.82 -4.75 -4.08
C ASP A 108 -0.35 -5.36 -4.89
N HIS A 109 -0.63 -4.81 -6.06
CA HIS A 109 -1.72 -5.20 -6.94
C HIS A 109 -1.25 -5.57 -8.37
N HIS A 110 0.05 -5.42 -8.65
CA HIS A 110 0.67 -5.74 -9.92
C HIS A 110 0.69 -7.25 -10.22
N THR A 111 1.03 -7.61 -11.46
CA THR A 111 1.20 -9.00 -11.88
C THR A 111 2.33 -9.68 -11.13
N ILE A 112 2.16 -10.96 -10.82
CA ILE A 112 3.11 -11.76 -10.03
C ILE A 112 4.00 -12.56 -10.98
N GLU A 113 5.32 -12.42 -10.88
CA GLU A 113 6.27 -13.03 -11.84
C GLU A 113 6.47 -14.55 -11.60
N SER A 114 6.48 -15.01 -10.35
CA SER A 114 6.63 -16.43 -9.99
C SER A 114 6.31 -16.68 -8.51
N SER A 115 6.36 -17.95 -8.06
CA SER A 115 6.05 -18.32 -6.67
C SER A 115 7.00 -17.67 -5.67
N SER A 116 6.45 -17.11 -4.59
CA SER A 116 7.20 -16.50 -3.50
C SER A 116 8.05 -17.53 -2.72
N SER A 117 9.16 -17.08 -2.15
CA SER A 117 9.85 -17.83 -1.10
C SER A 117 8.98 -17.88 0.17
N ALA A 118 9.26 -18.82 1.08
CA ALA A 118 8.56 -18.92 2.35
C ALA A 118 8.77 -17.68 3.26
N ASN A 119 9.77 -16.85 2.97
CA ASN A 119 10.11 -15.65 3.76
C ASN A 119 9.37 -14.38 3.29
N ILE A 120 8.61 -14.46 2.20
CA ILE A 120 7.84 -13.32 1.68
C ILE A 120 6.36 -13.51 1.98
N LYS A 121 5.81 -12.61 2.80
CA LYS A 121 4.37 -12.41 2.93
C LYS A 121 3.85 -11.55 1.78
N LEU A 122 3.30 -12.20 0.76
CA LEU A 122 2.65 -11.51 -0.35
C LEU A 122 1.19 -11.19 -0.01
N VAL A 123 0.84 -9.91 0.04
CA VAL A 123 -0.52 -9.39 0.20
C VAL A 123 -0.93 -8.76 -1.13
N ASN A 124 -1.36 -9.62 -2.08
CA ASN A 124 -1.74 -9.19 -3.42
C ASN A 124 -3.11 -9.74 -3.82
N CYS A 125 -4.00 -8.85 -4.25
CA CYS A 125 -5.38 -9.19 -4.57
C CYS A 125 -5.51 -10.23 -5.70
N ARG A 126 -4.52 -10.29 -6.60
CA ARG A 126 -4.50 -11.25 -7.72
C ARG A 126 -4.34 -12.70 -7.27
N THR A 127 -3.82 -12.97 -6.07
CA THR A 127 -3.78 -14.34 -5.52
C THR A 127 -5.16 -14.84 -5.08
N PHE A 128 -6.17 -13.98 -5.12
CA PHE A 128 -7.57 -14.27 -4.79
C PHE A 128 -8.50 -14.00 -5.99
N ASP A 129 -7.97 -13.99 -7.22
CA ASP A 129 -8.70 -13.71 -8.46
C ASP A 129 -9.43 -12.35 -8.48
N ILE A 130 -8.91 -11.37 -7.75
CA ILE A 130 -9.41 -9.99 -7.79
C ILE A 130 -8.59 -9.19 -8.81
N CYS A 131 -9.28 -8.42 -9.64
CA CYS A 131 -8.63 -7.67 -10.72
C CYS A 131 -7.85 -6.47 -10.14
N GLY A 132 -6.53 -6.62 -9.98
CA GLY A 132 -5.68 -5.53 -9.49
C GLY A 132 -5.71 -4.27 -10.35
N SER A 133 -6.11 -4.34 -11.62
CA SER A 133 -6.16 -3.16 -12.50
C SER A 133 -7.47 -2.35 -12.41
N ARG A 134 -8.47 -2.80 -11.63
CA ARG A 134 -9.81 -2.16 -11.57
C ARG A 134 -10.46 -2.23 -10.19
N GLN A 135 -10.23 -3.30 -9.45
CA GLN A 135 -10.99 -3.64 -8.24
C GLN A 135 -10.22 -3.42 -6.93
N CYS A 136 -8.90 -3.27 -6.99
CA CYS A 136 -8.06 -3.14 -5.80
C CYS A 136 -6.69 -2.54 -6.19
N SER A 137 -6.44 -1.30 -5.81
CA SER A 137 -5.13 -0.65 -5.89
C SER A 137 -4.23 -1.06 -4.72
N ALA A 138 -2.94 -0.73 -4.78
CA ALA A 138 -2.04 -0.96 -3.65
C ALA A 138 -2.41 -0.09 -2.44
N SER A 139 -2.83 1.16 -2.66
CA SER A 139 -3.29 2.05 -1.57
C SER A 139 -4.55 1.55 -0.90
N THR A 140 -5.47 0.91 -1.63
CA THR A 140 -6.63 0.22 -1.04
C THR A 140 -6.17 -0.90 -0.13
N ILE A 141 -5.22 -1.74 -0.57
CA ILE A 141 -4.63 -2.80 0.26
C ILE A 141 -3.97 -2.21 1.51
N CYS A 142 -3.17 -1.15 1.37
CA CYS A 142 -2.47 -0.49 2.46
C CYS A 142 -3.43 0.13 3.48
N SER A 143 -4.51 0.78 3.02
CA SER A 143 -5.51 1.38 3.91
C SER A 143 -6.29 0.35 4.72
N LEU A 144 -6.65 -0.78 4.10
CA LEU A 144 -7.30 -1.89 4.79
C LEU A 144 -6.33 -2.58 5.74
N PHE A 145 -5.09 -2.81 5.32
CA PHE A 145 -4.02 -3.34 6.18
C PHE A 145 -3.81 -2.44 7.40
N ALA A 146 -3.75 -1.13 7.22
CA ALA A 146 -3.64 -0.15 8.29
C ALA A 146 -4.83 -0.19 9.26
N GLN A 147 -6.06 -0.26 8.74
CA GLN A 147 -7.28 -0.43 9.54
C GLN A 147 -7.27 -1.74 10.34
N SER A 148 -6.77 -2.84 9.76
CA SER A 148 -6.62 -4.14 10.44
C SER A 148 -5.51 -4.11 11.50
N PHE A 149 -4.43 -3.36 11.23
CA PHE A 149 -3.35 -3.14 12.19
C PHE A 149 -3.86 -2.42 13.45
N SER A 150 -4.72 -1.41 13.27
CA SER A 150 -5.45 -0.74 14.33
C SER A 150 -6.66 0.05 13.80
N LYS A 151 -7.78 -0.03 14.53
CA LYS A 151 -9.00 0.73 14.21
C LYS A 151 -8.79 2.25 14.24
N HIS A 152 -7.75 2.74 14.91
CA HIS A 152 -7.40 4.16 14.91
C HIS A 152 -6.95 4.68 13.54
N ASN A 153 -6.71 3.79 12.56
CA ASN A 153 -6.32 4.14 11.19
C ASN A 153 -7.49 4.23 10.22
N GLU A 154 -8.73 4.21 10.70
CA GLU A 154 -9.92 4.33 9.85
C GLU A 154 -10.00 5.68 9.10
N ASP A 155 -9.38 6.73 9.63
CA ASP A 155 -9.26 8.03 8.97
C ASP A 155 -8.38 7.98 7.70
N LEU A 156 -7.46 7.01 7.61
CA LEU A 156 -6.55 6.82 6.47
C LEU A 156 -7.24 6.16 5.25
N LEU A 157 -8.47 5.63 5.40
CA LEU A 157 -9.22 5.02 4.31
C LEU A 157 -9.44 5.99 3.12
N THR A 158 -9.55 7.29 3.42
CA THR A 158 -9.68 8.34 2.40
C THR A 158 -8.46 8.41 1.48
N LEU A 159 -7.25 8.21 2.02
CA LEU A 159 -6.02 8.16 1.23
C LEU A 159 -5.96 6.90 0.36
N GLY A 160 -6.48 5.78 0.85
CA GLY A 160 -6.58 4.55 0.04
C GLY A 160 -7.45 4.76 -1.20
N LEU A 161 -8.57 5.48 -1.06
CA LEU A 161 -9.39 5.80 -2.22
C LEU A 161 -8.71 6.79 -3.16
N LEU A 162 -7.90 7.72 -2.64
CA LEU A 162 -7.12 8.66 -3.46
C LEU A 162 -6.12 7.94 -4.35
N GLY A 163 -5.39 6.96 -3.81
CA GLY A 163 -4.50 6.14 -4.62
C GLY A 163 -5.24 5.33 -5.68
N ALA A 164 -6.36 4.68 -5.33
CA ALA A 164 -7.21 4.00 -6.32
C ALA A 164 -7.70 4.94 -7.45
N TYR A 165 -8.02 6.19 -7.12
CA TYR A 165 -8.35 7.22 -8.12
C TYR A 165 -7.14 7.61 -8.96
N GLY A 166 -5.98 7.79 -8.34
CA GLY A 166 -4.70 8.07 -9.01
C GLY A 166 -4.34 7.03 -10.05
N ASP A 167 -4.59 5.77 -9.69
CA ASP A 167 -4.37 4.59 -10.53
C ASP A 167 -5.46 4.39 -11.60
N SER A 168 -6.37 5.36 -11.74
CA SER A 168 -7.48 5.36 -12.69
C SER A 168 -8.41 4.13 -12.57
N GLN A 169 -8.55 3.58 -11.37
CA GLN A 169 -9.37 2.40 -11.10
C GLN A 169 -10.84 2.75 -10.75
N TYR A 170 -11.36 3.82 -11.36
CA TYR A 170 -12.76 4.22 -11.29
C TYR A 170 -13.50 3.86 -12.60
N LEU A 171 -14.80 3.65 -12.50
CA LEU A 171 -15.68 3.37 -13.64
C LEU A 171 -16.03 4.67 -14.38
N SER A 172 -16.59 4.56 -15.58
CA SER A 172 -16.94 5.73 -16.41
C SER A 172 -17.95 6.68 -15.77
N ASP A 173 -18.75 6.19 -14.81
CA ASP A 173 -19.71 6.99 -14.02
C ASP A 173 -19.08 7.60 -12.76
N GLY A 174 -17.77 7.42 -12.56
CA GLY A 174 -17.01 7.89 -11.40
C GLY A 174 -17.13 7.01 -10.15
N SER A 175 -17.88 5.90 -10.21
CA SER A 175 -17.97 4.94 -9.12
C SER A 175 -16.78 3.97 -9.11
N PHE A 176 -16.70 3.11 -8.09
CA PHE A 176 -15.64 2.12 -7.92
C PHE A 176 -16.26 0.73 -7.71
N GLU A 177 -15.54 -0.32 -8.08
CA GLU A 177 -15.95 -1.71 -7.90
C GLU A 177 -14.97 -2.51 -7.02
N GLY A 178 -15.36 -3.71 -6.59
CA GLY A 178 -14.50 -4.57 -5.77
C GLY A 178 -14.15 -3.97 -4.40
N LEU A 179 -12.88 -4.09 -4.00
CA LEU A 179 -12.41 -3.50 -2.73
C LEU A 179 -12.34 -1.97 -2.81
N ASN A 180 -12.02 -1.40 -3.97
CA ASN A 180 -12.11 0.04 -4.17
C ASN A 180 -13.56 0.53 -3.96
N GLY A 181 -14.55 -0.22 -4.46
CA GLY A 181 -15.97 0.06 -4.24
C GLY A 181 -16.39 0.00 -2.76
N LEU A 182 -15.89 -1.00 -2.03
CA LEU A 182 -16.11 -1.12 -0.59
C LEU A 182 -15.50 0.07 0.18
N LEU A 183 -14.29 0.49 -0.21
CA LEU A 183 -13.61 1.66 0.36
C LEU A 183 -14.34 2.96 0.04
N PHE A 184 -14.85 3.11 -1.18
CA PHE A 184 -15.66 4.25 -1.59
C PHE A 184 -16.93 4.39 -0.76
N GLN A 185 -17.65 3.29 -0.51
CA GLN A 185 -18.85 3.32 0.33
C GLN A 185 -18.55 3.67 1.80
N LYS A 186 -17.44 3.15 2.35
CA LYS A 186 -16.99 3.49 3.70
C LYS A 186 -16.68 4.98 3.84
N THR A 187 -15.93 5.53 2.89
CA THR A 187 -15.51 6.95 2.91
C THR A 187 -16.67 7.90 2.66
N LEU A 188 -17.63 7.54 1.79
CA LEU A 188 -18.89 8.28 1.62
C LEU A 188 -19.70 8.31 2.92
N SER A 189 -19.86 7.15 3.56
CA SER A 189 -20.60 7.04 4.82
C SER A 189 -19.96 7.82 5.96
N ALA A 190 -18.62 7.90 5.97
CA ALA A 190 -17.85 8.70 6.93
C ALA A 190 -17.86 10.20 6.62
N GLY A 191 -18.38 10.63 5.46
CA GLY A 191 -18.36 12.03 5.02
C GLY A 191 -16.95 12.56 4.68
N THR A 192 -15.97 11.67 4.54
CA THR A 192 -14.59 12.06 4.18
C THR A 192 -14.42 12.21 2.68
N VAL A 193 -15.37 11.71 1.88
CA VAL A 193 -15.48 12.01 0.45
C VAL A 193 -16.93 12.37 0.10
N SER A 194 -17.08 13.11 -0.99
CA SER A 194 -18.37 13.42 -1.60
C SER A 194 -18.29 13.23 -3.11
N PHE A 195 -19.39 12.82 -3.74
CA PHE A 195 -19.46 12.65 -5.18
C PHE A 195 -20.71 13.32 -5.75
N ASP A 196 -20.49 14.35 -6.57
CA ASP A 196 -21.50 14.99 -7.41
C ASP A 196 -20.84 15.32 -8.75
N ASN A 197 -20.82 14.33 -9.67
CA ASN A 197 -20.06 14.31 -10.92
C ASN A 197 -18.52 14.41 -10.79
N THR A 198 -18.03 14.99 -9.71
CA THR A 198 -16.62 15.12 -9.33
C THR A 198 -16.42 14.46 -7.98
N LEU A 199 -15.45 13.54 -7.90
CA LEU A 199 -15.00 13.01 -6.62
C LEU A 199 -14.22 14.08 -5.87
N ARG A 200 -14.65 14.39 -4.64
CA ARG A 200 -13.97 15.32 -3.76
C ARG A 200 -13.60 14.63 -2.46
N MET A 201 -12.45 14.99 -1.92
CA MET A 201 -11.89 14.43 -0.69
C MET A 201 -11.70 15.52 0.35
N THR A 202 -12.07 15.21 1.59
CA THR A 202 -11.97 16.11 2.73
C THR A 202 -10.69 15.80 3.50
N ILE A 203 -9.66 16.63 3.29
CA ILE A 203 -8.37 16.57 3.98
C ILE A 203 -8.12 17.95 4.58
N GLY A 204 -8.68 18.20 5.76
CA GLY A 204 -8.78 19.54 6.37
C GLY A 204 -9.79 20.45 5.67
N GLN A 205 -9.72 20.54 4.33
CA GLN A 205 -10.70 21.15 3.45
C GLN A 205 -11.04 20.23 2.27
N SER A 206 -12.07 20.57 1.50
CA SER A 206 -12.54 19.74 0.38
C SER A 206 -11.82 20.07 -0.93
N TYR A 207 -11.16 19.08 -1.53
CA TYR A 207 -10.46 19.20 -2.81
C TYR A 207 -10.99 18.22 -3.86
N PRO A 208 -10.98 18.57 -5.16
CA PRO A 208 -11.16 17.58 -6.22
C PRO A 208 -10.06 16.50 -6.18
N ALA A 209 -10.43 15.23 -6.29
CA ALA A 209 -9.47 14.12 -6.33
C ALA A 209 -8.50 14.24 -7.50
N SER A 210 -8.96 14.78 -8.64
CA SER A 210 -8.13 15.05 -9.82
C SER A 210 -6.99 16.02 -9.54
N SER A 211 -7.24 17.09 -8.77
CA SER A 211 -6.19 18.05 -8.39
C SER A 211 -5.18 17.44 -7.42
N LEU A 212 -5.66 16.66 -6.44
CA LEU A 212 -4.77 15.96 -5.51
C LEU A 212 -3.88 14.95 -6.23
N LYS A 213 -4.45 14.15 -7.14
CA LYS A 213 -3.70 13.24 -8.02
C LYS A 213 -2.63 13.99 -8.80
N GLU A 214 -3.00 15.06 -9.49
CA GLU A 214 -2.06 15.84 -10.30
C GLU A 214 -0.89 16.38 -9.47
N TRP A 215 -1.16 16.88 -8.27
CA TRP A 215 -0.11 17.34 -7.36
C TRP A 215 0.79 16.20 -6.90
N LEU A 216 0.22 15.06 -6.52
CA LEU A 216 0.98 13.91 -6.04
C LEU A 216 1.85 13.31 -7.14
N ASP A 217 1.34 13.13 -8.36
CA ASP A 217 2.13 12.60 -9.48
C ASP A 217 3.28 13.56 -9.86
N HIS A 218 3.05 14.88 -9.82
CA HIS A 218 4.11 15.85 -10.09
C HIS A 218 5.14 15.90 -8.96
N LEU A 219 4.72 15.97 -7.69
CA LEU A 219 5.62 16.08 -6.55
C LEU A 219 6.36 14.77 -6.25
N GLY A 220 5.75 13.62 -6.49
CA GLY A 220 6.41 12.33 -6.32
C GLY A 220 7.55 12.10 -7.31
N SER A 221 7.44 12.68 -8.51
CA SER A 221 8.48 12.57 -9.53
C SER A 221 9.79 13.29 -9.18
N ILE A 222 9.76 14.27 -8.25
CA ILE A 222 10.94 15.07 -7.88
C ILE A 222 11.73 14.56 -6.68
N GLY A 223 11.17 13.63 -5.88
CA GLY A 223 11.84 13.02 -4.72
C GLY A 223 11.99 13.97 -3.53
#